data_AF-A0A960QHH7-F1
#
_entry.id   AF-A0A960QHH7-F1
#
_cell.length_a   1.000
_cell.length_b   1.000
_cell.length_c   1.000
_cell.angle_alpha   90.00
_cell.angle_beta   90.00
_cell.angle_gamma   90.00
#
_symmetry.space_group_name_H-M   'P 1'
#
loop_
_entity.id
_entity.type
_entity.pdbx_description
1 polymer ?
#
loop_
_entity_poly.entity_id
_entity_poly.type
_entity_poly.pdbx_seq_one_letter_code
_entity_poly.pdbx_strand_id
1 'polypeptide(L)'
;MSEENTSAGYLDMDLLRFTTAGSVDDGKSTLIGRLLYDSKNTFEDQMEAVERSSKQRGDENVNLALLTDGLRAEREQGITIDVAYRYFATPKRKFIIADTP
;
A
#
# COMPACT_ATOMS: atom_id res chain seq x y z
N MET A 1 26.56 -5.92 21.52
CA MET A 1 26.58 -7.22 20.81
C MET A 1 25.14 -7.67 20.65
N SER A 2 24.41 -7.13 19.66
CA SER A 2 22.99 -7.46 19.45
C SER A 2 22.43 -7.03 18.08
N GLU A 3 23.26 -6.84 17.05
CA GLU A 3 22.79 -6.47 15.70
C GLU A 3 22.67 -7.68 14.75
N GLU A 4 23.29 -8.82 15.06
CA GLU A 4 23.35 -9.97 14.13
C GLU A 4 22.06 -10.80 14.06
N ASN A 5 21.13 -10.66 15.01
CA ASN A 5 19.99 -11.58 15.10
C ASN A 5 18.73 -11.14 14.33
N THR A 6 18.69 -9.92 13.81
CA THR A 6 17.50 -9.37 13.14
C THR A 6 17.43 -9.74 11.65
N SER A 7 18.57 -9.90 10.98
CA SER A 7 18.61 -10.18 9.53
C SER A 7 18.34 -11.65 9.20
N ALA A 8 18.84 -12.58 10.03
CA ALA A 8 18.59 -14.02 9.89
C ALA A 8 17.09 -14.34 10.01
N GLY A 9 16.42 -13.74 11.01
CA GLY A 9 14.98 -13.87 11.17
C GLY A 9 14.18 -13.35 9.98
N TYR A 10 14.62 -12.27 9.33
CA TYR A 10 13.95 -11.74 8.13
C TYR A 10 14.08 -12.65 6.91
N LEU A 11 15.24 -13.29 6.71
CA LEU A 11 15.45 -14.21 5.60
C LEU A 11 14.58 -15.47 5.75
N ASP A 12 14.44 -15.99 6.97
CA ASP A 12 13.67 -17.20 7.28
C ASP A 12 12.15 -16.99 7.39
N MET A 13 11.67 -15.74 7.42
CA MET A 13 10.23 -15.46 7.46
C MET A 13 9.49 -16.04 6.25
N ASP A 14 8.33 -16.64 6.50
CA ASP A 14 7.40 -17.05 5.47
C ASP A 14 6.94 -15.86 4.62
N LEU A 15 6.73 -16.13 3.34
CA LEU A 15 6.26 -15.15 2.37
C LEU A 15 4.85 -15.47 1.91
N LEU A 16 3.90 -14.57 2.15
CA LEU A 16 2.56 -14.63 1.58
C LEU A 16 2.47 -13.72 0.36
N ARG A 17 1.92 -14.27 -0.74
CA ARG A 17 1.56 -13.50 -1.93
C ARG A 17 0.05 -13.51 -2.08
N PHE A 18 -0.55 -12.35 -2.25
CA PHE A 18 -1.98 -12.25 -2.50
C PHE A 18 -2.31 -11.04 -3.38
N THR A 19 -3.51 -11.05 -3.94
CA THR A 19 -4.06 -9.96 -4.75
C THR A 19 -5.44 -9.62 -4.23
N THR A 20 -5.85 -8.37 -4.40
CA THR A 20 -7.27 -8.02 -4.27
C THR A 20 -8.01 -8.42 -5.55
N ALA A 21 -9.31 -8.66 -5.44
CA ALA A 21 -10.21 -8.88 -6.57
C ALA A 21 -11.63 -8.49 -6.13
N GLY A 22 -12.43 -7.93 -7.03
CA GLY A 22 -13.75 -7.38 -6.71
C GLY A 22 -14.20 -6.36 -7.76
N SER A 23 -15.41 -5.84 -7.60
CA SER A 23 -16.01 -4.83 -8.47
C SER A 23 -15.22 -3.51 -8.44
N VAL A 24 -15.51 -2.66 -9.42
CA VAL A 24 -15.24 -1.21 -9.31
C VAL A 24 -15.98 -0.71 -8.07
N ASP A 25 -15.35 0.18 -7.31
CA ASP A 25 -15.84 0.78 -6.05
C ASP A 25 -15.91 -0.13 -4.80
N ASP A 26 -15.45 -1.38 -4.86
CA ASP A 26 -15.36 -2.26 -3.67
C ASP A 26 -14.23 -1.86 -2.69
N GLY A 27 -13.54 -0.74 -2.93
CA GLY A 27 -12.51 -0.22 -2.04
C GLY A 27 -11.22 -1.06 -1.98
N LYS A 28 -10.92 -1.83 -3.04
CA LYS A 28 -9.73 -2.69 -3.14
C LYS A 28 -8.43 -1.94 -2.84
N SER A 29 -8.15 -0.88 -3.60
CA SER A 29 -6.96 -0.05 -3.44
C SER A 29 -6.91 0.67 -2.10
N THR A 30 -8.07 1.08 -1.58
CA THR A 30 -8.20 1.68 -0.23
C THR A 30 -7.78 0.69 0.86
N LEU A 31 -8.20 -0.57 0.76
CA LEU A 31 -7.78 -1.62 1.70
C LEU A 31 -6.27 -1.85 1.64
N ILE A 32 -5.69 -1.92 0.44
CA ILE A 32 -4.24 -2.06 0.27
C ILE A 32 -3.51 -0.87 0.87
N GLY A 33 -3.93 0.35 0.55
CA GLY A 33 -3.38 1.58 1.12
C GLY A 33 -3.44 1.58 2.65
N ARG A 34 -4.52 1.05 3.24
CA ARG A 34 -4.65 0.90 4.68
C ARG A 34 -3.67 -0.10 5.28
N LEU A 35 -3.50 -1.27 4.65
CA LEU A 35 -2.51 -2.26 5.10
C LEU A 35 -1.09 -1.70 5.05
N LEU A 36 -0.76 -0.93 4.01
CA LEU A 36 0.55 -0.29 3.88
C LEU A 36 0.76 0.77 4.97
N TYR A 37 -0.25 1.60 5.22
CA TYR A 37 -0.24 2.59 6.30
C TYR A 37 -0.03 1.94 7.67
N ASP A 38 -0.82 0.93 8.01
CA ASP A 38 -0.75 0.26 9.32
C ASP A 38 0.55 -0.55 9.48
N SER A 39 1.15 -1.02 8.38
CA SER A 39 2.46 -1.71 8.41
C SER A 39 3.64 -0.80 8.76
N LYS A 40 3.42 0.53 8.84
CA LYS A 40 4.45 1.57 9.06
C LYS A 40 5.59 1.52 8.04
N ASN A 41 5.36 0.89 6.89
CA ASN A 41 6.35 0.79 5.82
C ASN A 41 6.28 1.98 4.85
N THR A 42 5.26 2.83 5.00
CA THR A 42 5.15 4.11 4.28
C THR A 42 5.96 5.18 4.98
N PHE A 43 6.92 5.77 4.27
CA PHE A 43 7.67 6.95 4.72
C PHE A 43 6.72 8.11 4.98
N GLU A 44 6.94 8.88 6.05
CA GLU A 44 6.11 10.04 6.44
C GLU A 44 5.90 11.02 5.27
N ASP A 45 6.93 11.25 4.46
CA ASP A 45 6.87 12.10 3.27
C ASP A 45 5.81 11.63 2.25
N GLN A 46 5.63 10.32 2.08
CA GLN A 46 4.62 9.77 1.17
C GLN A 46 3.21 10.02 1.72
N MET A 47 3.04 9.89 3.03
CA MET A 47 1.77 10.17 3.67
C MET A 47 1.41 11.64 3.59
N GLU A 48 2.36 12.55 3.81
CA GLU A 48 2.13 13.98 3.60
C GLU A 48 1.70 14.31 2.17
N ALA A 49 2.33 13.67 1.17
CA ALA A 49 1.96 13.87 -0.23
C ALA A 49 0.53 13.40 -0.53
N VAL A 50 0.12 12.26 0.05
CA VAL A 50 -1.24 11.73 -0.06
C VAL A 50 -2.25 12.63 0.64
N GLU A 51 -1.95 13.13 1.84
CA GLU A 51 -2.82 14.07 2.55
C GLU A 51 -3.02 15.37 1.79
N ARG A 52 -1.93 15.96 1.25
CA ARG A 52 -2.02 17.17 0.42
C ARG A 52 -2.86 16.92 -0.83
N SER A 53 -2.65 15.78 -1.49
CA SER A 53 -3.40 15.41 -2.70
C SER A 53 -4.89 15.20 -2.42
N SER A 54 -5.22 14.53 -1.31
CA SER A 54 -6.61 14.32 -0.86
C SER A 54 -7.30 15.66 -0.58
N LYS A 55 -6.63 16.57 0.13
CA LYS A 55 -7.14 17.93 0.40
C LYS A 55 -7.35 18.74 -0.88
N GLN A 56 -6.44 18.65 -1.85
CA GLN A 56 -6.58 19.35 -3.13
C GLN A 56 -7.77 18.83 -3.96
N ARG A 57 -8.12 17.55 -3.80
CA ARG A 57 -9.29 16.93 -4.44
C ARG A 57 -10.61 17.28 -3.74
N GLY A 58 -10.55 17.75 -2.51
CA GLY A 58 -11.73 17.98 -1.68
C GLY A 58 -12.25 16.71 -1.01
N ASP A 59 -11.42 15.66 -0.89
CA ASP A 59 -11.79 14.44 -0.19
C ASP A 59 -11.99 14.73 1.31
N GLU A 60 -13.07 14.22 1.91
CA GLU A 60 -13.36 14.41 3.34
C GLU A 60 -12.33 13.73 4.24
N ASN A 61 -11.73 12.64 3.75
CA ASN A 61 -10.75 11.83 4.45
C ASN A 61 -9.50 11.62 3.59
N VAL A 62 -8.40 11.21 4.23
CA VAL A 62 -7.17 10.83 3.52
C VAL A 62 -7.46 9.64 2.61
N ASN A 63 -7.28 9.84 1.31
CA ASN A 63 -7.54 8.82 0.30
C ASN A 63 -6.31 7.91 0.15
N LEU A 64 -6.34 6.78 0.86
CA LEU A 64 -5.21 5.84 0.90
C LEU A 64 -5.00 5.07 -0.41
N ALA A 65 -5.98 5.05 -1.33
CA ALA A 65 -5.78 4.48 -2.66
C ALA A 65 -4.69 5.22 -3.46
N LEU A 66 -4.45 6.50 -3.15
CA LEU A 66 -3.38 7.28 -3.78
C LEU A 66 -1.96 6.74 -3.49
N LEU A 67 -1.79 5.86 -2.49
CA LEU A 67 -0.54 5.17 -2.24
C LEU A 67 -0.24 4.09 -3.28
N THR A 68 -1.27 3.50 -3.88
CA THR A 68 -1.13 2.44 -4.87
C THR A 68 -1.18 2.96 -6.30
N ASP A 69 -1.95 4.03 -6.56
CA ASP A 69 -2.09 4.68 -7.88
C ASP A 69 -0.77 5.24 -8.42
N GLY A 70 -0.24 4.56 -9.44
CA GLY A 70 1.01 4.93 -10.11
C GLY A 70 0.80 5.89 -11.26
N LEU A 71 -0.36 5.82 -11.93
CA LEU A 71 -0.63 6.60 -13.13
C LEU A 71 -1.45 7.86 -12.83
N ARG A 72 -1.17 8.93 -13.57
CA ARG A 72 -1.98 10.15 -13.51
C ARG A 72 -3.44 9.90 -13.90
N ALA A 73 -3.67 9.01 -14.87
CA ALA A 73 -5.01 8.64 -15.33
C ALA A 73 -5.82 7.92 -14.24
N GLU A 74 -5.18 7.03 -13.46
CA GLU A 74 -5.82 6.35 -12.31
C GLU A 74 -6.31 7.38 -11.31
N ARG A 75 -5.44 8.33 -10.97
CA ARG A 75 -5.77 9.42 -10.06
C ARG A 75 -6.93 10.25 -10.60
N GLU A 76 -6.89 10.67 -11.86
CA GLU A 76 -7.93 11.54 -12.46
C GLU A 76 -9.30 10.86 -12.56
N GLN A 77 -9.34 9.55 -12.79
CA GLN A 77 -10.57 8.78 -12.96
C GLN A 77 -11.06 8.08 -11.68
N GLY A 78 -10.20 7.95 -10.67
CA GLY A 78 -10.52 7.24 -9.42
C GLY A 78 -10.62 5.72 -9.59
N ILE A 79 -9.90 5.15 -10.56
CA ILE A 79 -9.89 3.70 -10.84
C ILE A 79 -8.46 3.17 -10.91
N THR A 80 -8.28 1.88 -10.67
CA THR A 80 -7.03 1.16 -10.90
C THR A 80 -6.96 0.70 -12.36
N ILE A 81 -5.88 1.04 -13.06
CA ILE A 81 -5.66 0.74 -14.48
C ILE A 81 -4.52 -0.27 -14.63
N ASP A 82 -3.44 -0.10 -13.87
CA ASP A 82 -2.27 -0.98 -13.91
C ASP A 82 -2.14 -1.78 -12.61
N VAL A 83 -1.39 -2.87 -12.67
CA VAL A 83 -1.14 -3.71 -11.50
C VAL A 83 0.04 -3.17 -10.70
N ALA A 84 -0.22 -2.69 -9.50
CA ALA A 84 0.83 -2.20 -8.59
C ALA A 84 1.25 -3.28 -7.59
N TYR A 85 2.53 -3.68 -7.62
CA TYR A 85 3.10 -4.57 -6.62
C TYR A 85 3.66 -3.78 -5.44
N ARG A 86 3.30 -4.19 -4.22
CA ARG A 86 3.79 -3.58 -2.98
C ARG A 86 4.33 -4.65 -2.05
N TYR A 87 5.36 -4.26 -1.29
CA TYR A 87 6.10 -5.14 -0.40
C TYR A 87 5.99 -4.57 1.01
N PHE A 88 5.57 -5.41 1.95
CA PHE A 88 5.58 -5.04 3.36
C PHE A 88 5.88 -6.27 4.22
N ALA A 89 6.27 -6.01 5.46
CA ALA A 89 6.48 -7.05 6.45
C ALA A 89 5.85 -6.64 7.77
N THR A 90 5.42 -7.64 8.51
CA THR A 90 5.14 -7.52 9.94
C THR A 90 6.28 -8.20 10.70
N PRO A 91 6.35 -8.08 12.03
CA PRO A 91 7.34 -8.82 12.81
C PRO A 91 7.29 -10.35 12.63
N LYS A 92 6.19 -10.90 12.09
CA LYS A 92 5.96 -12.35 11.96
C LYS A 92 6.03 -12.88 10.52
N ARG A 93 5.85 -12.03 9.49
CA ARG A 93 5.66 -12.50 8.11
C ARG A 93 5.94 -11.42 7.06
N LYS A 94 6.46 -11.84 5.90
CA LYS A 94 6.62 -11.01 4.69
C LYS A 94 5.41 -11.13 3.77
N PHE A 95 5.10 -10.05 3.07
CA PHE A 95 3.96 -9.96 2.17
C PHE A 95 4.36 -9.32 0.84
N ILE A 96 3.84 -9.87 -0.24
CA ILE A 96 3.77 -9.22 -1.55
C ILE A 96 2.29 -9.11 -1.90
N ILE A 97 1.83 -7.89 -2.16
CA ILE A 97 0.46 -7.62 -2.53
C ILE A 97 0.41 -7.00 -3.93
N ALA A 98 -0.52 -7.47 -4.75
CA ALA A 98 -0.86 -6.86 -6.02
C ALA A 98 -2.18 -6.09 -5.88
N ASP A 99 -2.16 -4.80 -6.20
CA ASP A 99 -3.37 -4.02 -6.45
C ASP A 99 -3.75 -4.21 -7.91
N THR A 100 -4.92 -4.76 -8.18
CA THR A 100 -5.38 -5.08 -9.53
C THR A 100 -6.70 -4.38 -9.84
N PRO A 101 -6.95 -4.01 -11.12
CA PRO A 101 -8.23 -3.46 -11.59
C PRO A 101 -9.47 -4.23 -11.11
#